data_AF-A0A7S0ZV75-F1
#
_entry.id   AF-A0A7S0ZV75-F1
#
_cell.length_a   1.000
_cell.length_b   1.000
_cell.length_c   1.000
_cell.angle_alpha   90.00
_cell.angle_beta   90.00
_cell.angle_gamma   90.00
#
_symmetry.space_group_name_H-M   'P 1'
#
loop_
_entity.id
_entity.type
_entity.pdbx_description
1 polymer ?
#
loop_
_entity_poly.entity_id
_entity_poly.type
_entity_poly.pdbx_seq_one_letter_code
_entity_poly.pdbx_strand_id
1 'polypeptide(L)'
;MRHRRRRGVATVAVFICVAVLCVLSVRQGEPSQLQAGSDSLLHDALGKIELLRARVDRGGTPRLGAKAQEIVTATMERAGPDASKVERALDAVLYDLFLRQLFHLEQKVIRSFRGSGDAVETSLQLFEKEALTLVKPRSGWSYERQLAALRGLLTEIHQRDRELARERRISSQTTRATSDIMNHLRTEMHKLQEQIQGSRAGDPWALSTFFMIPNTPLQVRARYNQGCTHMELHLLPNSDPAQSEAGFVDGWGPGNLDLSLNIDV
;
A
#
# COMPACT_ATOMS: atom_id res chain seq x y z
N MET A 1 -35.16 -4.97 28.19
CA MET A 1 -35.92 -4.34 27.08
C MET A 1 -35.03 -4.33 25.86
N ARG A 2 -35.17 -5.31 24.96
CA ARG A 2 -36.05 -5.31 23.78
C ARG A 2 -35.56 -4.42 22.61
N HIS A 3 -34.87 -5.12 21.69
CA HIS A 3 -35.20 -5.23 20.26
C HIS A 3 -34.90 -4.11 19.24
N ARG A 4 -34.35 -4.61 18.10
CA ARG A 4 -34.40 -4.13 16.70
C ARG A 4 -33.28 -3.16 16.28
N ARG A 5 -32.63 -3.28 15.11
CA ARG A 5 -32.84 -4.17 13.95
C ARG A 5 -31.58 -4.15 13.05
N ARG A 6 -31.13 -5.33 12.64
CA ARG A 6 -30.25 -5.55 11.48
C ARG A 6 -31.06 -5.43 10.18
N ARG A 7 -30.55 -4.69 9.19
CA ARG A 7 -30.89 -4.71 7.75
C ARG A 7 -29.67 -4.10 7.01
N GLY A 8 -29.14 -4.63 5.91
CA GLY A 8 -29.49 -5.79 5.10
C GLY A 8 -28.26 -6.27 4.32
N VAL A 9 -28.09 -7.59 4.29
CA VAL A 9 -27.22 -8.32 3.36
C VAL A 9 -28.19 -9.09 2.47
N ALA A 10 -28.49 -8.60 1.28
CA ALA A 10 -29.34 -9.31 0.32
C ALA A 10 -29.23 -8.70 -1.09
N THR A 11 -28.03 -8.67 -1.67
CA THR A 11 -27.87 -8.27 -3.08
C THR A 11 -26.72 -9.01 -3.77
N VAL A 12 -26.63 -10.34 -3.62
CA VAL A 12 -25.67 -11.15 -4.41
C VAL A 12 -26.29 -12.45 -4.97
N ALA A 13 -27.50 -12.81 -4.57
CA ALA A 13 -28.09 -14.12 -4.92
C ALA A 13 -28.95 -14.16 -6.21
N VAL A 14 -28.95 -13.11 -7.05
CA VAL A 14 -29.85 -13.04 -8.24
C VAL A 14 -29.14 -13.37 -9.56
N PHE A 15 -27.80 -13.36 -9.63
CA PHE A 15 -27.09 -13.61 -10.90
C PHE A 15 -26.77 -15.08 -11.22
N ILE A 16 -26.95 -16.00 -10.26
CA ILE A 16 -26.64 -17.43 -10.48
C ILE A 16 -27.84 -18.20 -11.07
N CYS A 17 -29.06 -17.64 -11.03
CA CYS A 17 -30.25 -18.31 -11.56
C CYS A 17 -30.44 -18.20 -13.08
N VAL A 18 -29.79 -17.26 -13.77
CA VAL A 18 -30.00 -17.08 -15.22
C VAL A 18 -29.14 -18.04 -16.05
N ALA A 19 -28.00 -18.51 -15.53
CA ALA A 19 -27.17 -19.50 -16.22
C ALA A 19 -27.75 -20.92 -16.17
N VAL A 20 -28.53 -21.25 -15.12
CA VAL A 20 -29.14 -22.59 -14.98
C VAL A 20 -30.45 -22.71 -15.78
N LEU A 21 -31.12 -21.61 -16.10
CA LEU A 21 -32.37 -21.62 -16.86
C LEU A 21 -32.18 -21.64 -18.39
N CYS A 22 -31.00 -21.28 -18.92
CA CYS A 22 -30.74 -21.39 -20.37
C CYS A 22 -30.40 -22.81 -20.86
N VAL A 23 -30.17 -23.78 -19.96
CA VAL A 23 -29.88 -25.18 -20.33
C VAL A 23 -31.15 -26.02 -20.50
N LEU A 24 -32.32 -25.54 -20.06
CA LEU A 24 -33.57 -26.31 -20.05
C LEU A 24 -34.54 -26.03 -21.21
N SER A 25 -34.21 -25.16 -22.17
CA SER A 25 -35.08 -24.87 -23.32
C SER A 25 -34.66 -25.53 -24.64
N VAL A 26 -33.75 -26.51 -24.63
CA VAL A 26 -33.53 -27.36 -25.80
C VAL A 26 -34.58 -28.48 -25.84
N ARG A 27 -35.74 -28.09 -26.36
CA ARG A 27 -36.47 -28.80 -27.44
C ARG A 27 -36.60 -30.32 -27.26
N GLN A 28 -37.73 -30.74 -26.69
CA GLN A 28 -38.29 -32.07 -26.93
C GLN A 28 -38.57 -32.23 -28.43
N GLY A 29 -37.77 -33.07 -29.08
CA GLY A 29 -37.92 -33.45 -30.47
C GLY A 29 -36.93 -34.58 -30.78
N GLU A 30 -37.47 -35.81 -30.79
CA GLU A 30 -36.90 -37.07 -31.29
C GLU A 30 -35.58 -37.60 -30.66
N PRO A 31 -35.61 -38.77 -29.98
CA PRO A 31 -34.41 -39.44 -29.48
C PRO A 31 -33.70 -40.17 -30.63
N SER A 32 -32.92 -39.43 -31.40
CA SER A 32 -32.00 -40.03 -32.38
C SER A 32 -30.69 -40.38 -31.68
N GLN A 33 -30.23 -41.61 -31.88
CA GLN A 33 -29.04 -42.26 -31.28
C GLN A 33 -27.69 -41.53 -31.45
N LEU A 34 -27.68 -40.30 -31.97
CA LEU A 34 -26.52 -39.42 -32.16
C LEU A 34 -26.13 -38.63 -30.90
N GLN A 35 -27.02 -38.47 -29.92
CA GLN A 35 -26.71 -37.71 -28.68
C GLN A 35 -25.82 -38.47 -27.69
N ALA A 36 -25.89 -39.80 -27.65
CA ALA A 36 -25.09 -40.60 -26.73
C ALA A 36 -23.57 -40.49 -27.01
N GLY A 37 -23.20 -40.31 -28.29
CA GLY A 37 -21.80 -40.14 -28.69
C GLY A 37 -21.24 -38.78 -28.25
N SER A 38 -21.97 -37.69 -28.51
CA SER A 38 -21.53 -36.34 -28.16
C SER A 38 -21.44 -36.12 -26.65
N ASP A 39 -22.37 -36.67 -25.86
CA ASP A 39 -22.33 -36.58 -24.39
C ASP A 39 -21.12 -37.31 -23.79
N SER A 40 -20.76 -38.48 -24.32
CA SER A 40 -19.59 -39.23 -23.87
C SER A 40 -18.27 -38.50 -24.18
N LEU A 41 -18.18 -37.85 -25.35
CA LEU A 41 -17.02 -37.05 -25.76
C LEU A 41 -16.87 -35.80 -24.89
N LEU A 42 -17.99 -35.15 -24.56
CA LEU A 42 -18.00 -33.99 -23.67
C LEU A 42 -17.59 -34.38 -22.26
N HIS A 43 -18.03 -35.54 -21.77
CA HIS A 43 -17.63 -36.06 -20.46
C HIS A 43 -16.12 -36.38 -20.39
N ASP A 44 -15.54 -37.02 -21.41
CA ASP A 44 -14.09 -37.28 -21.49
C ASP A 44 -13.28 -35.98 -21.53
N ALA A 45 -13.76 -34.98 -22.30
CA ALA A 45 -13.13 -33.67 -22.37
C ALA A 45 -13.21 -32.91 -21.04
N LEU A 46 -14.37 -32.92 -20.37
CA LEU A 46 -14.54 -32.34 -19.04
C LEU A 46 -13.65 -33.05 -18.00
N GLY A 47 -13.47 -34.37 -18.08
CA GLY A 47 -12.54 -35.10 -17.23
C GLY A 47 -11.09 -34.61 -17.39
N LYS A 48 -10.64 -34.35 -18.63
CA LYS A 48 -9.32 -33.77 -18.90
C LYS A 48 -9.19 -32.34 -18.40
N ILE A 49 -10.27 -31.55 -18.51
CA ILE A 49 -10.33 -30.17 -18.01
C ILE A 49 -10.28 -30.14 -16.47
N GLU A 50 -10.94 -31.08 -15.78
CA GLU A 50 -10.88 -31.19 -14.32
C GLU A 50 -9.47 -31.56 -13.83
N LEU A 51 -8.74 -32.39 -14.58
CA LEU A 51 -7.32 -32.64 -14.29
C LEU A 51 -6.46 -31.38 -14.47
N LEU A 52 -6.77 -30.54 -15.46
CA LEU A 52 -6.11 -29.25 -15.63
C LEU A 52 -6.47 -28.29 -14.50
N ARG A 53 -7.73 -28.22 -14.10
CA ARG A 53 -8.22 -27.43 -12.97
C ARG A 53 -7.48 -27.77 -11.68
N ALA A 54 -7.39 -29.06 -11.35
CA ALA A 54 -6.67 -29.52 -10.18
C ALA A 54 -5.16 -29.21 -10.20
N ARG A 55 -4.57 -28.95 -11.37
CA ARG A 55 -3.18 -28.45 -11.49
C ARG A 55 -3.10 -26.93 -11.38
N VAL A 56 -4.05 -26.21 -11.97
CA VAL A 56 -4.18 -24.75 -11.83
C VAL A 56 -4.29 -24.39 -10.34
N ASP A 57 -5.17 -25.08 -9.61
CA ASP A 57 -5.40 -24.85 -8.18
C ASP A 57 -4.15 -25.14 -7.31
N ARG A 58 -3.21 -25.96 -7.79
CA ARG A 58 -2.00 -26.37 -7.04
C ARG A 58 -0.79 -25.47 -7.23
N GLY A 59 -0.84 -24.48 -8.11
CA GLY A 59 0.33 -23.62 -8.38
C GLY A 59 0.49 -23.20 -9.84
N GLY A 60 -0.54 -23.44 -10.64
CA GLY A 60 -0.60 -23.02 -12.02
C GLY A 60 -0.01 -24.00 -13.02
N THR A 61 -0.56 -23.99 -14.24
CA THR A 61 -0.06 -24.82 -15.34
C THR A 61 0.65 -23.95 -16.38
N PRO A 62 1.95 -24.17 -16.65
CA PRO A 62 2.59 -23.53 -17.80
C PRO A 62 1.91 -24.01 -19.08
N ARG A 63 1.73 -23.08 -20.03
CA ARG A 63 1.14 -23.33 -21.37
C ARG A 63 -0.31 -23.84 -21.33
N LEU A 64 -1.15 -23.26 -20.48
CA LEU A 64 -2.59 -23.56 -20.45
C LEU A 64 -3.23 -23.38 -21.83
N GLY A 65 -2.89 -22.30 -22.55
CA GLY A 65 -3.47 -21.98 -23.86
C GLY A 65 -3.22 -23.07 -24.91
N ALA A 66 -2.01 -23.64 -24.96
CA ALA A 66 -1.68 -24.71 -25.90
C ALA A 66 -2.45 -26.01 -25.58
N LYS A 67 -2.55 -26.38 -24.30
CA LYS A 67 -3.31 -27.57 -23.86
C LYS A 67 -4.81 -27.41 -24.04
N ALA A 68 -5.34 -26.21 -23.78
CA ALA A 68 -6.73 -25.89 -24.04
C ALA A 68 -7.05 -26.02 -25.53
N GLN A 69 -6.17 -25.51 -26.40
CA GLN A 69 -6.33 -25.66 -27.84
C GLN A 69 -6.29 -27.13 -28.27
N GLU A 70 -5.33 -27.93 -27.77
CA GLU A 70 -5.20 -29.36 -28.07
C GLU A 70 -6.47 -30.14 -27.69
N ILE A 71 -7.00 -29.90 -26.49
CA ILE A 71 -8.24 -30.54 -26.03
C ILE A 71 -9.39 -30.16 -26.96
N VAL A 72 -9.57 -28.86 -27.25
CA VAL A 72 -10.65 -28.37 -28.11
C VAL A 72 -10.54 -28.98 -29.51
N THR A 73 -9.37 -28.94 -30.16
CA THR A 73 -9.18 -29.52 -31.49
C THR A 73 -9.46 -31.03 -31.51
N ALA A 74 -8.97 -31.76 -30.51
CA ALA A 74 -9.21 -33.21 -30.42
C ALA A 74 -10.69 -33.55 -30.21
N THR A 75 -11.44 -32.74 -29.45
CA THR A 75 -12.90 -32.90 -29.33
C THR A 75 -13.63 -32.49 -30.59
N MET A 76 -13.22 -31.42 -31.27
CA MET A 76 -13.88 -30.94 -32.48
C MET A 76 -13.76 -31.95 -33.64
N GLU A 77 -12.58 -32.55 -33.82
CA GLU A 77 -12.36 -33.60 -34.82
C GLU A 77 -13.24 -34.83 -34.58
N ARG A 78 -13.54 -35.14 -33.31
CA ARG A 78 -14.38 -36.29 -32.93
C ARG A 78 -15.88 -35.98 -32.92
N ALA A 79 -16.26 -34.72 -32.74
CA ALA A 79 -17.66 -34.29 -32.63
C ALA A 79 -18.36 -34.08 -33.99
N GLY A 80 -17.61 -33.97 -35.09
CA GLY A 80 -18.16 -33.85 -36.45
C GLY A 80 -19.14 -32.65 -36.59
N PRO A 81 -20.42 -32.87 -36.96
CA PRO A 81 -21.37 -31.78 -37.23
C PRO A 81 -21.77 -30.95 -35.99
N ASP A 82 -21.65 -31.50 -34.78
CA ASP A 82 -21.98 -30.80 -33.53
C ASP A 82 -20.78 -30.04 -32.92
N ALA A 83 -19.63 -30.01 -33.61
CA ALA A 83 -18.39 -29.41 -33.11
C ALA A 83 -18.55 -27.97 -32.61
N SER A 84 -19.38 -27.16 -33.25
CA SER A 84 -19.59 -25.75 -32.88
C SER A 84 -20.32 -25.55 -31.54
N LYS A 85 -21.18 -26.50 -31.13
CA LYS A 85 -21.87 -26.47 -29.84
C LYS A 85 -20.93 -26.92 -28.72
N VAL A 86 -20.19 -27.99 -28.98
CA VAL A 86 -19.19 -28.54 -28.06
C VAL A 86 -18.07 -27.53 -27.81
N GLU A 87 -17.60 -26.85 -28.86
CA GLU A 87 -16.60 -25.79 -28.73
C GLU A 87 -17.06 -24.67 -27.80
N ARG A 88 -18.29 -24.17 -27.95
CA ARG A 88 -18.83 -23.11 -27.06
C ARG A 88 -18.94 -23.56 -25.60
N ALA A 89 -19.37 -24.80 -25.36
CA ALA A 89 -19.46 -25.34 -24.01
C ALA A 89 -18.08 -25.48 -23.36
N LEU A 90 -17.10 -26.00 -24.11
CA LEU A 90 -15.72 -26.14 -23.62
C LEU A 90 -15.03 -24.79 -23.44
N ASP A 91 -15.26 -23.83 -24.34
CA ASP A 91 -14.64 -22.49 -24.26
C ASP A 91 -15.10 -21.75 -23.01
N ALA A 92 -16.37 -21.85 -22.61
CA ALA A 92 -16.87 -21.26 -21.38
C ALA A 92 -16.18 -21.81 -20.12
N VAL A 93 -15.98 -23.13 -20.05
CA VAL A 93 -15.30 -23.76 -18.91
C VAL A 93 -13.80 -23.44 -18.90
N LEU A 94 -13.16 -23.47 -20.07
CA LEU A 94 -11.75 -23.15 -20.20
C LEU A 94 -11.47 -21.66 -19.92
N TYR A 95 -12.40 -20.77 -20.22
CA TYR A 95 -12.31 -19.35 -19.89
C TYR A 95 -12.33 -19.11 -18.37
N ASP A 96 -13.14 -19.85 -17.61
CA ASP A 96 -13.09 -19.77 -16.13
C ASP A 96 -11.72 -20.18 -15.60
N LEU A 97 -11.12 -21.24 -16.14
CA LEU A 97 -9.76 -21.67 -15.77
C LEU A 97 -8.70 -20.63 -16.14
N PHE A 98 -8.84 -20.00 -17.31
CA PHE A 98 -7.96 -18.91 -17.74
C PHE A 98 -7.99 -17.75 -16.74
N LEU A 99 -9.18 -17.31 -16.31
CA LEU A 99 -9.31 -16.23 -15.32
C LEU A 99 -8.69 -16.58 -13.97
N ARG A 100 -8.89 -17.82 -13.48
CA ARG A 100 -8.26 -18.31 -12.24
C ARG A 100 -6.74 -18.32 -12.35
N GLN A 101 -6.21 -18.81 -13.47
CA GLN A 101 -4.77 -18.85 -13.71
C GLN A 101 -4.17 -17.44 -13.80
N LEU A 102 -4.89 -16.51 -14.43
CA LEU A 102 -4.49 -15.11 -14.55
C LEU A 102 -4.42 -14.44 -13.18
N PHE A 103 -5.37 -14.73 -12.28
CA PHE A 103 -5.35 -14.24 -10.91
C PHE A 103 -4.17 -14.81 -10.10
N HIS A 104 -3.84 -16.09 -10.27
CA HIS A 104 -2.64 -16.66 -9.65
C HIS A 104 -1.35 -15.99 -10.14
N LEU A 105 -1.28 -15.68 -11.43
CA LEU A 105 -0.16 -14.96 -12.02
C LEU A 105 -0.04 -13.54 -11.44
N GLU A 106 -1.16 -12.82 -11.34
CA GLU A 106 -1.24 -11.50 -10.73
C GLU A 106 -0.71 -11.51 -9.29
N GLN A 107 -1.18 -12.46 -8.47
CA GLN A 107 -0.70 -12.62 -7.10
C GLN A 107 0.79 -12.93 -7.02
N LYS A 108 1.31 -13.77 -7.93
CA LYS A 108 2.74 -14.09 -8.00
C LYS A 108 3.56 -12.82 -8.29
N VAL A 109 3.12 -12.00 -9.25
CA VAL A 109 3.79 -10.75 -9.61
C VAL A 109 3.76 -9.76 -8.45
N ILE A 110 2.60 -9.54 -7.82
CA ILE A 110 2.46 -8.66 -6.65
C ILE A 110 3.36 -9.09 -5.49
N ARG A 111 3.46 -10.39 -5.21
CA ARG A 111 4.35 -10.91 -4.15
C ARG A 111 5.83 -10.74 -4.48
N SER A 112 6.18 -10.88 -5.76
CA SER A 112 7.55 -10.71 -6.25
C SER A 112 7.96 -9.24 -6.38
N PHE A 113 6.99 -8.33 -6.42
CA PHE A 113 7.24 -6.90 -6.54
C PHE A 113 8.07 -6.38 -5.37
N ARG A 114 9.08 -5.59 -5.70
CA ARG A 114 9.93 -4.85 -4.77
C ARG A 114 9.96 -3.44 -5.33
N GLY A 115 9.51 -2.45 -4.57
CA GLY A 115 9.23 -1.09 -5.04
C GLY A 115 10.44 -0.24 -5.48
N SER A 116 11.38 -0.77 -6.27
CA SER A 116 12.43 0.01 -6.93
C SER A 116 11.91 0.75 -8.17
N GLY A 117 12.62 1.79 -8.62
CA GLY A 117 12.17 2.72 -9.67
C GLY A 117 11.56 2.04 -10.91
N ASP A 118 12.34 1.20 -11.59
CA ASP A 118 11.89 0.50 -12.81
C ASP A 118 11.17 -0.84 -12.53
N ALA A 119 10.85 -1.13 -11.26
CA ALA A 119 10.24 -2.40 -10.89
C ALA A 119 8.84 -2.57 -11.46
N VAL A 120 8.09 -1.48 -11.64
CA VAL A 120 6.70 -1.54 -12.14
C VAL A 120 6.70 -2.06 -13.57
N GLU A 121 7.48 -1.43 -14.45
CA GLU A 121 7.53 -1.82 -15.86
C GLU A 121 8.12 -3.22 -16.05
N THR A 122 9.18 -3.54 -15.31
CA THR A 122 9.79 -4.88 -15.36
C THR A 122 8.79 -5.96 -14.93
N SER A 123 7.98 -5.71 -13.90
CA SER A 123 6.98 -6.65 -13.41
C SER A 123 5.82 -6.82 -14.40
N LEU A 124 5.42 -5.74 -15.07
CA LEU A 124 4.39 -5.79 -16.11
C LEU A 124 4.86 -6.59 -17.33
N GLN A 125 6.12 -6.41 -17.76
CA GLN A 125 6.70 -7.20 -18.85
C GLN A 125 6.78 -8.70 -18.52
N LEU A 126 7.09 -9.05 -17.27
CA LEU A 126 7.07 -10.44 -16.81
C LEU A 126 5.66 -11.02 -16.82
N PHE A 127 4.68 -10.26 -16.34
CA PHE A 127 3.27 -10.64 -16.41
C PHE A 127 2.83 -10.86 -17.86
N GLU A 128 3.16 -9.94 -18.77
CA GLU A 128 2.77 -10.02 -20.18
C GLU A 128 3.37 -11.25 -20.87
N LYS A 129 4.67 -11.52 -20.66
CA LYS A 129 5.33 -12.72 -21.20
C LYS A 129 4.66 -14.01 -20.72
N GLU A 130 4.34 -14.10 -19.42
CA GLU A 130 3.66 -15.27 -18.88
C GLU A 130 2.19 -15.35 -19.36
N ALA A 131 1.47 -14.23 -19.40
CA ALA A 131 0.08 -14.15 -19.84
C ALA A 131 -0.11 -14.53 -21.32
N LEU A 132 0.81 -14.14 -22.20
CA LEU A 132 0.79 -14.54 -23.62
C LEU A 132 0.82 -16.07 -23.80
N THR A 133 1.49 -16.80 -22.90
CA THR A 133 1.51 -18.27 -22.97
C THR A 133 0.22 -18.94 -22.49
N LEU A 134 -0.63 -18.18 -21.80
CA LEU A 134 -1.92 -18.64 -21.28
C LEU A 134 -3.07 -18.40 -22.27
N VAL A 135 -2.93 -17.40 -23.17
CA VAL A 135 -3.93 -17.10 -24.18
C VAL A 135 -4.02 -18.24 -25.20
N LYS A 136 -5.24 -18.73 -25.43
CA LYS A 136 -5.54 -19.70 -26.48
C LYS A 136 -5.35 -19.04 -27.85
N PRO A 137 -4.55 -19.62 -28.76
CA PRO A 137 -4.40 -19.09 -30.12
C PRO A 137 -5.76 -19.05 -30.83
N ARG A 138 -6.06 -17.94 -31.53
CA ARG A 138 -7.33 -17.72 -32.25
C ARG A 138 -8.58 -17.57 -31.36
N SER A 139 -8.42 -17.33 -30.05
CA SER A 139 -9.52 -17.00 -29.14
C SER A 139 -9.65 -15.49 -28.89
N GLY A 140 -10.84 -15.05 -28.48
CA GLY A 140 -11.12 -13.68 -28.02
C GLY A 140 -10.72 -13.40 -26.57
N TRP A 141 -9.94 -14.30 -25.94
CA TRP A 141 -9.51 -14.11 -24.56
C TRP A 141 -8.47 -13.00 -24.47
N SER A 142 -8.76 -11.97 -23.65
CA SER A 142 -7.86 -10.85 -23.42
C SER A 142 -7.45 -10.76 -21.95
N TYR A 143 -6.22 -10.31 -21.72
CA TYR A 143 -5.68 -9.99 -20.39
C TYR A 143 -5.48 -8.48 -20.16
N GLU A 144 -5.83 -7.64 -21.16
CA GLU A 144 -5.60 -6.19 -21.14
C GLU A 144 -6.27 -5.50 -19.95
N ARG A 145 -7.48 -5.93 -19.57
CA ARG A 145 -8.20 -5.37 -18.42
C ARG A 145 -7.44 -5.64 -17.12
N GLN A 146 -6.92 -6.84 -16.95
CA GLN A 146 -6.14 -7.25 -15.78
C GLN A 146 -4.78 -6.56 -15.77
N LEU A 147 -4.15 -6.37 -16.93
CA LEU A 147 -2.90 -5.61 -17.06
C LEU A 147 -3.09 -4.16 -16.61
N ALA A 148 -4.16 -3.50 -17.05
CA ALA A 148 -4.48 -2.14 -16.63
C ALA A 148 -4.74 -2.03 -15.12
N ALA A 149 -5.47 -2.99 -14.55
CA ALA A 149 -5.71 -3.06 -13.11
C ALA A 149 -4.41 -3.28 -12.32
N LEU A 150 -3.57 -4.23 -12.74
CA LEU A 150 -2.27 -4.53 -12.13
C LEU A 150 -1.34 -3.32 -12.18
N ARG A 151 -1.31 -2.59 -13.31
CA ARG A 151 -0.51 -1.36 -13.43
C ARG A 151 -0.94 -0.31 -12.40
N GLY A 152 -2.25 -0.12 -12.21
CA GLY A 152 -2.78 0.77 -11.17
C GLY A 152 -2.30 0.35 -9.77
N LEU A 153 -2.49 -0.93 -9.42
CA LEU A 153 -2.10 -1.47 -8.11
C LEU A 153 -0.59 -1.36 -7.84
N LEU A 154 0.26 -1.70 -8.81
CA LEU A 154 1.71 -1.62 -8.63
C LEU A 154 2.18 -0.17 -8.47
N THR A 155 1.56 0.76 -9.20
CA THR A 155 1.85 2.19 -9.08
C THR A 155 1.44 2.72 -7.71
N GLU A 156 0.28 2.32 -7.20
CA GLU A 156 -0.20 2.67 -5.86
C GLU A 156 0.72 2.12 -4.76
N ILE A 157 1.11 0.85 -4.84
CA ILE A 157 2.06 0.24 -3.90
C ILE A 157 3.38 1.02 -3.91
N HIS A 158 3.89 1.35 -5.10
CA HIS A 158 5.14 2.10 -5.23
C HIS A 158 5.03 3.52 -4.64
N GLN A 159 3.92 4.23 -4.87
CA GLN A 159 3.69 5.56 -4.29
C GLN A 159 3.61 5.50 -2.77
N ARG A 160 2.84 4.55 -2.23
CA ARG A 160 2.70 4.32 -0.80
C ARG A 160 4.04 3.99 -0.13
N ASP A 161 4.86 3.16 -0.76
CA ASP A 161 6.19 2.82 -0.23
C ASP A 161 7.11 4.05 -0.22
N ARG A 162 7.01 4.94 -1.21
CA ARG A 162 7.77 6.20 -1.25
C ARG A 162 7.33 7.16 -0.16
N GLU A 163 6.03 7.25 0.11
CA GLU A 163 5.49 8.08 1.19
C GLU A 163 5.94 7.56 2.55
N LEU A 164 5.79 6.26 2.81
CA LEU A 164 6.29 5.62 4.03
C LEU A 164 7.81 5.81 4.21
N ALA A 165 8.58 5.74 3.11
CA ALA A 165 10.01 5.99 3.17
C ALA A 165 10.34 7.46 3.50
N ARG A 166 9.55 8.43 3.00
CA ARG A 166 9.71 9.85 3.34
C ARG A 166 9.39 10.10 4.81
N GLU A 167 8.28 9.58 5.31
CA GLU A 167 7.88 9.71 6.72
C GLU A 167 8.94 9.12 7.66
N ARG A 168 9.45 7.91 7.33
CA ARG A 168 10.54 7.29 8.11
C ARG A 168 11.80 8.15 8.10
N ARG A 169 12.15 8.78 6.98
CA ARG A 169 13.30 9.69 6.91
C ARG A 169 13.08 10.91 7.81
N ILE A 170 11.93 11.56 7.72
CA ILE A 170 11.58 12.72 8.56
C ILE A 170 11.62 12.33 10.04
N SER A 171 10.96 11.24 10.43
CA SER A 171 10.97 10.74 11.82
C SER A 171 12.38 10.39 12.31
N SER A 172 13.22 9.80 11.46
CA SER A 172 14.61 9.52 11.81
C SER A 172 15.44 10.78 11.99
N GLN A 173 15.18 11.83 11.18
CA GLN A 173 15.85 13.12 11.27
C GLN A 173 15.45 13.88 12.52
N THR A 174 14.15 13.93 12.84
CA THR A 174 13.66 14.59 14.05
C THR A 174 14.19 13.89 15.30
N THR A 175 14.25 12.56 15.31
CA THR A 175 14.83 11.77 16.42
C THR A 175 16.32 12.07 16.62
N ARG A 176 17.09 12.20 15.53
CA ARG A 176 18.52 12.59 15.59
C ARG A 176 18.69 14.02 16.10
N ALA A 177 17.99 14.98 15.51
CA ALA A 177 18.03 16.37 15.93
C ALA A 177 17.66 16.54 17.42
N THR A 178 16.64 15.82 17.89
CA THR A 178 16.24 15.84 19.31
C THR A 178 17.35 15.29 20.21
N SER A 179 18.03 14.21 19.79
CA SER A 179 19.15 13.64 20.55
C SER A 179 20.34 14.60 20.63
N ASP A 180 20.63 15.29 19.53
CA ASP A 180 21.70 16.29 19.47
C ASP A 180 21.41 17.48 20.40
N ILE A 181 20.17 17.98 20.39
CA ILE A 181 19.72 19.04 21.32
C ILE A 181 19.82 18.58 22.78
N MET A 182 19.38 17.35 23.10
CA MET A 182 19.49 16.82 24.46
C MET A 182 20.95 16.73 24.95
N ASN A 183 21.87 16.32 24.07
CA ASN A 183 23.30 16.25 24.39
C ASN A 183 23.89 17.65 24.60
N HIS A 184 23.46 18.63 23.81
CA HIS A 184 23.85 20.02 23.98
C HIS A 184 23.39 20.58 25.33
N LEU A 185 22.10 20.41 25.68
CA LEU A 185 21.53 20.87 26.95
C LEU A 185 22.22 20.25 28.16
N ARG A 186 22.55 18.95 28.12
CA ARG A 186 23.33 18.30 29.18
C ARG A 186 24.71 18.94 29.36
N THR A 187 25.36 19.30 28.25
CA THR A 187 26.67 19.95 28.28
C THR A 187 26.61 21.34 28.91
N GLU A 188 25.57 22.11 28.62
CA GLU A 188 25.35 23.43 29.24
C GLU A 188 25.06 23.33 30.74
N MET A 189 24.24 22.35 31.16
CA MET A 189 23.98 22.10 32.57
C MET A 189 25.26 21.78 33.36
N HIS A 190 26.16 20.96 32.80
CA HIS A 190 27.43 20.66 33.44
C HIS A 190 28.30 21.92 33.62
N LYS A 191 28.39 22.79 32.60
CA LYS A 191 29.13 24.05 32.69
C LYS A 191 28.58 24.98 33.77
N LEU A 192 27.24 25.11 33.84
CA LEU A 192 26.60 25.92 34.88
C LEU A 192 26.88 25.34 36.28
N GLN A 193 26.81 24.02 36.42
CA GLN A 193 27.09 23.35 37.69
C GLN A 193 28.56 23.54 38.15
N GLU A 194 29.52 23.53 37.24
CA GLU A 194 30.92 23.82 37.53
C GLU A 194 31.13 25.29 37.93
N GLN A 195 30.51 26.24 37.20
CA GLN A 195 30.60 27.67 37.50
C GLN A 195 29.97 28.04 38.87
N ILE A 196 28.86 27.39 39.23
CA ILE A 196 28.20 27.58 40.53
C ILE A 196 29.07 27.01 41.66
N GLN A 197 29.69 25.83 41.46
CA GLN A 197 30.58 25.25 42.47
C GLN A 197 31.87 26.06 42.64
N GLY A 198 32.41 26.65 41.57
CA GLY A 198 33.56 27.56 41.63
C GLY A 198 33.29 28.89 42.33
N SER A 199 32.02 29.33 42.38
CA SER A 199 31.60 30.60 43.01
C SER A 199 31.16 30.47 44.47
N ARG A 200 31.37 29.31 45.14
CA ARG A 200 31.01 29.07 46.55
C ARG A 200 31.95 29.74 47.56
N ALA A 201 32.10 31.06 47.47
CA ALA A 201 32.64 31.91 48.51
C ALA A 201 31.77 33.17 48.66
N GLY A 202 30.61 33.02 49.32
CA GLY A 202 29.68 34.11 49.63
C GLY A 202 28.42 34.07 48.76
N ASP A 203 27.36 33.45 49.29
CA ASP A 203 26.13 33.01 48.61
C ASP A 203 25.56 33.97 47.54
N PRO A 204 25.75 33.67 46.25
CA PRO A 204 24.96 34.24 45.18
C PRO A 204 23.77 33.31 44.91
N TRP A 205 22.56 33.72 45.31
CA TRP A 205 21.37 33.00 44.88
C TRP A 205 21.13 33.24 43.39
N ALA A 206 20.88 32.16 42.66
CA ALA A 206 20.57 32.18 41.24
C ALA A 206 19.20 31.52 41.03
N LEU A 207 18.28 32.25 40.42
CA LEU A 207 16.95 31.80 40.05
C LEU A 207 16.86 31.83 38.52
N SER A 208 16.70 30.66 37.89
CA SER A 208 16.35 30.58 36.48
C SER A 208 14.96 29.98 36.34
N THR A 209 14.11 30.63 35.56
CA THR A 209 12.81 30.10 35.17
C THR A 209 12.69 30.10 33.65
N PHE A 210 12.11 29.04 33.13
CA PHE A 210 11.93 28.83 31.70
C PHE A 210 10.45 28.64 31.43
N PHE A 211 9.89 29.48 30.57
CA PHE A 211 8.48 29.44 30.22
C PHE A 211 8.32 29.24 28.72
N MET A 212 7.71 28.12 28.36
CA MET A 212 7.45 27.75 26.97
C MET A 212 6.07 28.27 26.56
N ILE A 213 6.03 29.43 25.92
CA ILE A 213 4.86 29.86 25.14
C ILE A 213 5.00 29.22 23.76
N PRO A 214 3.92 28.66 23.16
CA PRO A 214 3.96 28.19 21.78
C PRO A 214 4.55 29.29 20.88
N ASN A 215 5.62 28.96 20.14
CA ASN A 215 6.34 29.82 19.20
C ASN A 215 7.22 30.94 19.78
N THR A 216 7.40 31.06 21.10
CA THR A 216 8.35 32.02 21.71
C THR A 216 8.93 31.49 23.04
N PRO A 217 10.10 30.86 23.03
CA PRO A 217 10.75 30.44 24.27
C PRO A 217 11.27 31.67 25.04
N LEU A 218 10.74 31.86 26.25
CA LEU A 218 11.17 32.91 27.18
C LEU A 218 12.06 32.32 28.27
N GLN A 219 13.26 32.87 28.44
CA GLN A 219 14.16 32.51 29.53
C GLN A 219 14.40 33.72 30.43
N VAL A 220 14.08 33.58 31.72
CA VAL A 220 14.38 34.59 32.74
C VAL A 220 15.48 34.03 33.65
N ARG A 221 16.58 34.78 33.80
CA ARG A 221 17.69 34.44 34.69
C ARG A 221 17.94 35.59 35.65
N ALA A 222 17.77 35.36 36.93
CA ALA A 222 18.15 36.30 37.99
C ALA A 222 19.34 35.74 38.76
N ARG A 223 20.34 36.58 38.99
CA ARG A 223 21.51 36.28 39.84
C ARG A 223 21.76 37.42 40.80
N TYR A 224 22.03 37.10 42.05
CA TYR A 224 22.51 38.08 43.02
C TYR A 224 24.00 37.87 43.23
N ASN A 225 24.82 38.90 43.03
CA ASN A 225 26.24 38.83 43.27
C ASN A 225 26.73 40.15 43.87
N GLN A 226 27.45 40.09 44.99
CA GLN A 226 28.12 41.26 45.59
C GLN A 226 27.21 42.48 45.80
N GLY A 227 25.99 42.28 46.31
CA GLY A 227 25.06 43.39 46.59
C GLY A 227 24.13 43.74 45.43
N CYS A 228 24.46 43.37 44.19
CA CYS A 228 23.65 43.71 43.02
C CYS A 228 22.82 42.53 42.52
N THR A 229 21.56 42.79 42.18
CA THR A 229 20.71 41.80 41.49
C THR A 229 20.77 42.05 39.99
N HIS A 230 21.28 41.08 39.24
CA HIS A 230 21.31 41.10 37.79
C HIS A 230 20.22 40.18 37.25
N MET A 231 19.25 40.75 36.54
CA MET A 231 18.21 40.00 35.84
C MET A 231 18.44 40.11 34.34
N GLU A 232 18.57 38.96 33.69
CA GLU A 232 18.71 38.82 32.24
C GLU A 232 17.44 38.14 31.70
N LEU A 233 16.80 38.78 30.72
CA LEU A 233 15.68 38.22 29.98
C LEU A 233 16.14 37.89 28.56
N HIS A 234 16.17 36.60 28.21
CA HIS A 234 16.58 36.11 26.90
C HIS A 234 15.36 35.63 26.11
N LEU A 235 15.13 36.23 24.94
CA LEU A 235 14.20 35.75 23.92
C LEU A 235 15.00 35.01 22.84
N LEU A 236 14.87 33.68 22.79
CA LEU A 236 15.57 32.87 21.79
C LEU A 236 14.69 32.77 20.53
N PRO A 237 15.21 33.13 19.34
CA PRO A 237 14.45 32.98 18.10
C PRO A 237 14.23 31.49 17.81
N ASN A 238 12.97 31.11 17.55
CA ASN A 238 12.64 29.77 17.12
C ASN A 238 13.25 29.55 15.72
N SER A 239 14.20 28.63 15.62
CA SER A 239 14.98 28.36 14.41
C SER A 239 14.36 27.28 13.51
N ASP A 240 13.10 26.90 13.76
CA ASP A 240 12.43 25.83 13.02
C ASP A 240 11.61 26.39 11.83
N PRO A 241 12.07 26.21 10.57
CA PRO A 241 11.39 26.73 9.39
C PRO A 241 10.06 26.02 9.08
N ALA A 242 9.71 24.95 9.81
CA ALA A 242 8.43 24.25 9.67
C ALA A 242 7.26 24.90 10.42
N GLN A 243 7.52 25.88 11.30
CA GLN A 243 6.49 26.52 12.14
C GLN A 243 6.37 28.04 11.91
N SER A 244 7.04 28.61 10.90
CA SER A 244 7.18 30.06 10.70
C SER A 244 6.07 30.74 9.87
N GLU A 245 5.01 30.03 9.47
CA GLU A 245 4.06 30.56 8.48
C GLU A 245 2.91 31.43 9.06
N ALA A 246 2.92 31.75 10.35
CA ALA A 246 1.91 32.65 10.92
C ALA A 246 2.45 33.53 12.07
N GLY A 247 2.92 34.72 11.69
CA GLY A 247 2.55 35.97 12.36
C GLY A 247 3.22 36.31 13.69
N PHE A 248 4.37 36.97 13.63
CA PHE A 248 4.48 38.37 14.07
C PHE A 248 5.74 39.02 13.45
N VAL A 249 5.56 39.49 12.21
CA VAL A 249 6.21 40.67 11.60
C VAL A 249 7.71 40.60 11.31
N ASP A 250 8.00 40.57 10.00
CA ASP A 250 9.21 41.08 9.35
C ASP A 250 9.80 42.32 10.04
N GLY A 251 11.11 42.27 10.29
CA GLY A 251 11.91 43.50 10.24
C GLY A 251 12.20 44.19 11.56
N TRP A 252 12.75 43.46 12.54
CA TRP A 252 13.73 44.05 13.46
C TRP A 252 14.98 43.17 13.52
N GLY A 253 16.00 43.56 12.76
CA GLY A 253 17.38 43.43 13.20
C GLY A 253 17.83 44.76 13.82
N PRO A 254 18.95 44.83 14.58
CA PRO A 254 20.05 43.86 14.63
C PRO A 254 20.48 43.48 16.06
N GLY A 255 20.63 42.19 16.36
CA GLY A 255 21.21 41.75 17.63
C GLY A 255 20.20 41.72 18.80
N ASN A 256 20.10 40.53 19.39
CA ASN A 256 19.63 40.19 20.74
C ASN A 256 19.11 41.38 21.56
N LEU A 257 17.78 41.45 21.72
CA LEU A 257 17.14 42.32 22.71
C LEU A 257 17.44 41.74 24.10
N ASP A 258 18.58 42.12 24.65
CA ASP A 258 18.98 41.87 26.03
C ASP A 258 18.51 43.05 26.88
N LEU A 259 17.45 42.83 27.66
CA LEU A 259 17.00 43.78 28.66
C LEU A 259 17.65 43.40 29.99
N SER A 260 18.78 44.02 30.29
CA SER A 260 19.40 43.94 31.61
C SER A 260 18.93 45.11 32.46
N LEU A 261 18.11 44.82 33.48
CA LEU A 261 17.80 45.78 34.53
C LEU A 261 18.78 45.55 35.68
N ASN A 262 19.58 46.56 35.99
CA ASN A 262 20.40 46.57 37.21
C ASN A 262 19.61 47.30 38.29
N ILE A 263 19.14 46.55 39.30
CA ILE A 263 18.38 47.12 40.42
C ILE A 263 19.32 47.16 41.61
N ASP A 264 19.63 48.38 42.05
CA ASP A 264 20.36 48.67 43.29
C ASP A 264 19.32 48.91 44.39
N VAL A 265 19.44 48.20 45.52
CA VAL A 265 18.56 48.35 46.70
C VAL A 265 19.39 48.75 47.90
#